data_AF-A0A934LRP9-F1
#
_entry.id   AF-A0A934LRP9-F1
#
_cell.length_a   1.000
_cell.length_b   1.000
_cell.length_c   1.000
_cell.angle_alpha   90.00
_cell.angle_beta   90.00
_cell.angle_gamma   90.00
#
_symmetry.space_group_name_H-M   'P 1'
#
loop_
_entity.id
_entity.type
_entity.pdbx_description
1 polymer ?
#
loop_
_entity_poly.entity_id
_entity_poly.type
_entity_poly.pdbx_seq_one_letter_code
_entity_poly.pdbx_strand_id
1 'polypeptide(L)' 'MAVYCSQCGASNRDGSLYCNACGQRLGVAAATTCPACGVPTPALARYCSQCGNPLPAPAAAPVEGEVIP' A
#
# COMPACT_ATOMS: atom_id res chain seq x y z
N MET A 1 -12.89 -5.00 -7.55
CA MET A 1 -13.12 -3.63 -8.09
C MET A 1 -11.87 -3.20 -8.84
N ALA A 2 -11.96 -2.49 -9.97
CA ALA A 2 -10.74 -2.04 -10.67
C ALA A 2 -10.38 -0.61 -10.26
N VAL A 3 -9.09 -0.33 -10.07
CA VAL A 3 -8.56 1.02 -9.90
C VAL A 3 -7.90 1.49 -11.20
N TYR A 4 -8.33 2.63 -11.71
CA TYR A 4 -7.78 3.19 -12.94
C TYR A 4 -6.61 4.10 -12.61
N CYS A 5 -5.54 3.98 -13.39
CA CYS A 5 -4.37 4.83 -13.24
C CYS A 5 -4.69 6.26 -13.68
N SER A 6 -4.46 7.23 -12.80
CA SER A 6 -4.65 8.65 -13.09
C SER A 6 -3.64 9.23 -14.08
N GLN A 7 -2.52 8.53 -14.35
CA GLN A 7 -1.52 8.97 -15.32
C GLN A 7 -1.75 8.42 -16.73
N CYS A 8 -2.04 7.13 -16.85
CA CYS A 8 -2.11 6.46 -18.15
C CYS A 8 -3.50 5.88 -18.49
N GLY A 9 -4.45 5.92 -17.56
CA GLY A 9 -5.80 5.40 -17.76
C GLY A 9 -5.92 3.87 -17.69
N ALA A 10 -4.82 3.13 -17.51
CA ALA A 10 -4.87 1.67 -17.44
C ALA A 10 -5.70 1.17 -16.24
N SER A 11 -6.46 0.11 -16.45
CA SER A 11 -7.21 -0.60 -15.40
C SER A 11 -6.30 -1.53 -14.62
N ASN A 12 -6.30 -1.42 -13.29
CA ASN A 12 -5.49 -2.24 -12.39
C ASN A 12 -6.42 -2.91 -11.36
N ARG A 13 -5.96 -3.97 -10.72
CA ARG A 13 -6.75 -4.68 -9.68
C ARG A 13 -6.90 -3.83 -8.42
N ASP A 14 -7.99 -4.00 -7.68
CA ASP A 14 -8.09 -3.46 -6.33
C ASP A 14 -6.89 -3.92 -5.47
N GLY A 15 -6.38 -3.01 -4.64
CA GLY A 15 -5.15 -3.24 -3.87
C GLY A 15 -3.85 -3.15 -4.65
N SER A 16 -3.87 -2.88 -5.96
CA SER A 16 -2.65 -2.62 -6.73
C SER A 16 -1.98 -1.34 -6.23
N LEU A 17 -0.71 -1.44 -5.82
CA LEU A 17 0.08 -0.30 -5.31
C LEU A 17 0.70 0.52 -6.45
N TYR A 18 0.94 -0.12 -7.59
CA TYR A 18 1.57 0.47 -8.76
C TYR A 18 0.79 0.08 -10.01
N CYS A 19 0.84 0.95 -11.00
CA CYS A 19 0.22 0.70 -12.27
C CYS A 19 1.02 -0.33 -13.06
N ASN A 20 0.36 -1.40 -13.51
CA ASN A 20 0.99 -2.44 -14.31
C ASN A 20 1.36 -2.00 -15.73
N ALA A 21 0.97 -0.80 -16.16
CA ALA A 21 1.25 -0.27 -17.48
C ALA A 21 2.32 0.82 -17.48
N CYS A 22 2.30 1.73 -16.49
CA CYS A 22 3.22 2.88 -16.46
C CYS A 22 4.08 2.97 -15.19
N GLY A 23 3.90 2.06 -14.23
CA GLY A 23 4.64 2.06 -12.96
C GLY A 23 4.19 3.12 -11.94
N GLN A 24 3.27 4.02 -12.30
CA GLN A 24 2.80 5.06 -11.38
C GLN A 24 2.16 4.46 -10.14
N ARG A 25 2.42 5.06 -8.98
CA ARG A 25 1.78 4.67 -7.71
C ARG A 25 0.26 4.88 -7.78
N LEU A 26 -0.48 3.81 -7.54
CA LEU A 26 -1.94 3.82 -7.44
C LEU A 26 -2.26 3.99 -5.97
N GLY A 27 -2.58 5.24 -5.58
CA GLY A 27 -2.79 5.62 -4.20
C GLY A 27 -4.07 5.02 -3.64
N VAL A 28 -3.98 3.81 -3.05
CA VAL A 28 -5.00 3.26 -2.14
C VAL A 28 -4.35 2.40 -1.07
N ALA A 29 -3.31 2.93 -0.42
CA ALA A 29 -2.99 2.49 0.93
C ALA A 29 -3.93 3.30 1.86
N ALA A 30 -5.22 2.95 1.87
CA ALA A 30 -6.20 3.60 2.74
C ALA A 30 -5.81 3.29 4.20
N ALA A 31 -5.52 4.34 4.98
CA ALA A 31 -5.16 4.23 6.38
C ALA A 31 -6.10 3.21 7.07
N THR A 32 -5.49 2.15 7.61
CA THR A 32 -6.22 1.04 8.20
C THR A 32 -6.21 1.21 9.69
N THR A 33 -7.36 1.02 10.31
CA THR A 33 -7.46 0.97 11.76
C THR A 33 -6.85 -0.32 12.27
N CYS A 34 -5.99 -0.23 13.29
CA CYS A 34 -5.41 -1.40 13.91
C CYS A 34 -6.52 -2.27 14.52
N PRO A 35 -6.64 -3.56 14.14
CA PRO A 35 -7.69 -4.43 14.68
C PRO A 35 -7.48 -4.77 16.17
N ALA A 36 -6.26 -4.59 16.69
CA ALA A 36 -5.94 -4.89 18.09
C ALA A 36 -6.27 -3.75 19.05
N CYS A 37 -6.11 -2.48 18.63
CA CYS A 37 -6.26 -1.33 19.52
C CYS A 37 -7.20 -0.24 19.00
N GLY A 38 -7.69 -0.34 17.76
CA GLY A 38 -8.62 0.64 17.19
C GLY A 38 -7.97 1.95 16.73
N VAL A 39 -6.64 2.07 16.79
CA VAL A 39 -5.93 3.29 16.39
C VAL A 39 -5.81 3.36 14.85
N PRO A 40 -6.06 4.51 14.22
CA PRO A 40 -5.79 4.69 12.79
C PRO A 40 -4.30 4.55 12.52
N THR A 41 -3.94 3.61 11.68
CA THR A 41 -2.55 3.32 11.32
C THR A 41 -2.33 3.56 9.83
N PRO A 42 -1.14 4.07 9.45
CA PRO A 42 -0.84 4.29 8.05
C PRO A 42 -0.82 2.94 7.35
N ALA A 43 -1.40 2.90 6.16
CA ALA A 43 -1.60 1.66 5.44
C ALA A 43 -0.32 0.99 4.95
N LEU A 44 0.85 1.61 5.14
CA LEU A 44 2.18 1.05 4.85
C LEU A 44 2.90 0.55 6.11
N ALA A 45 2.31 0.71 7.30
CA ALA A 45 2.91 0.21 8.53
C ALA A 45 2.76 -1.31 8.64
N ARG A 46 3.87 -1.99 8.94
CA ARG A 46 3.88 -3.43 9.24
C ARG A 46 3.42 -3.73 10.67
N TYR A 47 3.61 -2.77 11.57
CA TYR A 47 3.27 -2.86 12.99
C TYR A 47 2.57 -1.59 13.45
N CYS A 48 1.65 -1.73 14.39
CA CYS A 48 1.02 -0.60 15.02
C CYS A 48 2.03 0.15 15.90
N SER A 49 2.17 1.46 15.68
CA SER A 49 3.04 2.33 16.48
C SER A 49 2.53 2.59 17.90
N GLN A 50 1.30 2.16 18.23
CA GLN A 50 0.72 2.31 19.57
C GLN A 50 0.75 1.03 20.39
N CYS A 51 0.38 -0.12 19.80
CA CYS A 51 0.30 -1.37 20.55
C CYS A 51 1.31 -2.44 20.12
N GLY A 52 2.13 -2.18 19.09
CA GLY A 52 3.13 -3.13 18.57
C GLY A 52 2.57 -4.34 17.82
N ASN A 53 1.25 -4.48 17.71
CA ASN A 53 0.64 -5.60 17.00
C ASN A 53 0.92 -5.53 15.49
N PRO A 54 1.10 -6.68 14.82
CA PRO A 54 1.25 -6.73 13.38
C PRO A 54 -0.05 -6.23 12.74
N LEU A 55 0.09 -5.31 11.80
CA LEU A 55 -1.05 -4.86 11.00
C LEU A 55 -1.19 -5.81 9.81
N PRO A 56 -2.42 -6.02 9.30
CA PRO A 56 -2.60 -6.67 8.01
C PRO A 56 -1.82 -5.83 7.01
N ALA A 57 -0.64 -6.34 6.62
CA ALA A 57 0.26 -5.62 5.77
C ALA A 57 -0.52 -5.27 4.49
N PRO A 58 -0.36 -4.07 3.92
CA PRO A 58 -0.53 -4.01 2.48
C PRO A 58 0.47 -5.04 1.93
N ALA A 59 0.16 -5.71 0.84
CA ALA A 59 1.14 -6.51 0.13
C ALA A 59 2.21 -5.58 -0.48
N ALA A 60 3.00 -4.91 0.38
CA ALA A 60 4.25 -4.28 0.06
C ALA A 60 5.27 -5.40 0.07
N ALA A 61 5.50 -5.97 -1.12
CA ALA A 61 6.80 -6.51 -1.41
C ALA A 61 7.85 -5.45 -1.03
N PRO A 62 8.97 -5.83 -0.40
CA PRO A 62 10.04 -4.89 -0.13
C PRO A 62 10.48 -4.29 -1.47
N VAL A 63 10.54 -2.96 -1.55
CA VAL A 63 11.31 -2.31 -2.61
C VAL A 63 12.79 -2.47 -2.25
N GLU A 64 13.34 -3.65 -2.53
CA GLU A 64 14.78 -3.80 -2.62
C GLU A 64 15.15 -3.39 -4.05
N GLY A 65 15.72 -2.20 -4.18
CA GLY A 65 16.02 -1.61 -5.48
C GLY A 65 16.64 -0.22 -5.39
N GLU A 66 17.41 0.04 -4.33
CA GLU A 66 18.43 1.08 -4.38
C GLU A 66 19.65 0.43 -5.07
N VAL A 67 19.64 0.43 -6.41
CA VAL A 67 20.90 0.28 -7.17
C VAL A 67 21.40 1.71 -7.38
N ILE A 68 22.12 2.21 -6.38
CA ILE A 68 23.06 3.32 -6.50
C ILE A 68 24.37 2.72 -7.06
N PRO A 69 25.06 3.39 -8.01
CA PRO A 69 25.56 2.85 -9.28
C PRO A 69 26.63 1.76 -9.22
#